data_AF-A0A1B9QRI9-F1
#
_entry.id   AF-A0A1B9QRI9-F1
#
_cell.length_a   1.000
_cell.length_b   1.000
_cell.length_c   1.000
_cell.angle_alpha   90.00
_cell.angle_beta   90.00
_cell.angle_gamma   90.00
#
_symmetry.space_group_name_H-M   'P 1'
#
loop_
_entity.id
_entity.type
_entity.pdbx_description
1 polymer ?
#
loop_
_entity_poly.entity_id
_entity_poly.type
_entity_poly.pdbx_seq_one_letter_code
_entity_poly.pdbx_strand_id
1 'polypeptide(L)'
;MAQQFEDRFHRKFYYLRLSVTDVCNFKCTYCLPDGYKPSGQKNSSFLSVPEIKRVVKAFADCGTSKIRITGGEPSLRKDFPEIIHTVASTPGIEKVATTTNGYRMEKQVGQWRDAGLTHINVSVDSLDSRMFHQITGENKFTEVMRGIDKAFEVGFEQVKVNVVLMKDLNSQELPAFLNWIKDKPIQLRFIELMKTGEMDELFDKHHVSGVAIRNQLIANGWLLKVKAVNDGPAQVFVHPDYKGEIGLIMPYEKDFCESCNRLRVSATGKLHLCLFGDHGVELRDLIQEDQQEQELIDRIQAQLQTKSVSHFLHDGNSGMTPNLASIGG
;
A
#
# COMPACT_ATOMS: atom_id res chain seq x y z
N MET A 1 -9.31 -23.79 18.65
CA MET A 1 -8.82 -22.39 18.77
C MET A 1 -8.85 -21.82 17.37
N ALA A 2 -9.40 -20.61 17.16
CA ALA A 2 -9.38 -20.00 15.83
C ALA A 2 -7.93 -19.86 15.36
N GLN A 3 -7.64 -20.33 14.14
CA GLN A 3 -6.30 -20.29 13.57
C GLN A 3 -5.90 -18.82 13.35
N GLN A 4 -4.66 -18.46 13.66
CA GLN A 4 -4.13 -17.11 13.46
C GLN A 4 -2.78 -17.22 12.77
N PHE A 5 -2.60 -16.52 11.65
CA PHE A 5 -1.28 -16.41 11.05
C PHE A 5 -0.35 -15.63 12.00
N GLU A 6 0.70 -16.32 12.42
CA GLU A 6 1.69 -15.84 13.39
C GLU A 6 3.07 -16.38 13.02
N ASP A 7 4.11 -15.56 13.13
CA ASP A 7 5.49 -15.99 12.91
C ASP A 7 6.22 -16.36 14.21
N ARG A 8 7.48 -16.79 14.09
CA ARG A 8 8.33 -17.16 15.24
C ARG A 8 8.68 -16.01 16.19
N PHE A 9 8.33 -14.78 15.85
CA PHE A 9 8.50 -13.59 16.70
C PHE A 9 7.18 -13.14 17.32
N HIS A 10 6.13 -13.97 17.24
CA HIS A 10 4.79 -13.69 17.76
C HIS A 10 4.09 -12.49 17.10
N ARG A 11 4.52 -12.13 15.88
CA ARG A 11 3.82 -11.11 15.09
C ARG A 11 2.61 -11.74 14.44
N LYS A 12 1.44 -11.16 14.69
CA LYS A 12 0.16 -11.58 14.13
C LYS A 12 -0.19 -10.79 12.87
N PHE A 13 -0.63 -11.49 11.84
CA PHE A 13 -0.86 -10.91 10.52
C PHE A 13 -2.34 -10.60 10.29
N TYR A 14 -2.73 -9.36 10.62
CA TYR A 14 -4.09 -8.86 10.46
C TYR A 14 -4.35 -8.19 9.11
N TYR A 15 -3.30 -7.95 8.33
CA TYR A 15 -3.34 -7.08 7.17
C TYR A 15 -2.67 -7.72 5.94
N LEU A 16 -3.48 -8.12 4.96
CA LEU A 16 -3.01 -8.57 3.66
C LEU A 16 -2.98 -7.42 2.65
N ARG A 17 -1.92 -7.40 1.85
CA ARG A 17 -1.82 -6.56 0.66
C ARG A 17 -1.88 -7.43 -0.59
N LEU A 18 -2.94 -7.29 -1.35
CA LEU A 18 -3.23 -8.09 -2.52
C LEU A 18 -2.99 -7.27 -3.78
N SER A 19 -1.89 -7.55 -4.48
CA SER A 19 -1.65 -7.01 -5.82
C SER A 19 -2.54 -7.77 -6.80
N VAL A 20 -3.29 -7.06 -7.64
CA VAL A 20 -4.21 -7.69 -8.61
C VAL A 20 -3.74 -7.54 -10.06
N THR A 21 -2.75 -6.69 -10.30
CA THR A 21 -2.13 -6.41 -11.60
C THR A 21 -0.77 -5.78 -11.33
N ASP A 22 0.23 -5.99 -12.19
CA ASP A 22 1.47 -5.20 -12.19
C ASP A 22 1.44 -4.05 -13.24
N VAL A 23 0.44 -4.05 -14.12
CA VAL A 23 0.19 -2.98 -15.09
C VAL A 23 -0.08 -1.66 -14.39
N CYS A 24 0.63 -0.61 -14.80
CA CYS A 24 0.41 0.77 -14.37
C CYS A 24 0.33 1.70 -15.59
N ASN A 25 -0.52 2.71 -15.49
CA ASN A 25 -0.67 3.77 -16.48
C ASN A 25 0.19 5.01 -16.17
N PHE A 26 0.85 5.05 -15.00
CA PHE A 26 1.77 6.13 -14.62
C PHE A 26 3.21 5.63 -14.74
N LYS A 27 4.15 6.57 -14.83
CA LYS A 27 5.59 6.31 -14.96
C LYS A 27 6.38 6.98 -13.84
N CYS A 28 5.94 6.76 -12.60
CA CYS A 28 6.53 7.47 -11.46
C CYS A 28 8.03 7.19 -11.36
N THR A 29 8.82 8.24 -11.21
CA THR A 29 10.29 8.20 -11.21
C THR A 29 10.87 7.25 -10.15
N TYR A 30 10.22 7.12 -9.00
CA TYR A 30 10.61 6.22 -7.90
C TYR A 30 10.05 4.79 -7.99
N CYS A 31 9.32 4.46 -9.05
CA CYS A 31 8.60 3.19 -9.16
C CYS A 31 8.78 2.55 -10.54
N LEU A 32 8.31 3.21 -11.60
CA LEU A 32 8.35 2.69 -12.97
C LEU A 32 8.77 3.82 -13.93
N PRO A 33 10.01 4.32 -13.89
CA PRO A 33 10.44 5.48 -14.68
C PRO A 33 10.30 5.25 -16.19
N ASP A 34 10.53 4.02 -16.65
CA ASP A 34 10.34 3.64 -18.05
C ASP A 34 8.89 3.23 -18.39
N GLY A 35 7.99 3.28 -17.41
CA GLY A 35 6.64 2.72 -17.48
C GLY A 35 6.59 1.20 -17.44
N TYR A 36 5.37 0.67 -17.42
CA TYR A 36 5.13 -0.77 -17.42
C TYR A 36 5.58 -1.42 -18.74
N LYS A 37 6.39 -2.48 -18.64
CA LYS A 37 6.81 -3.33 -19.76
C LYS A 37 6.24 -4.73 -19.54
N PRO A 38 5.42 -5.27 -20.47
CA PRO A 38 4.89 -6.63 -20.32
C PRO A 38 6.02 -7.63 -20.15
N SER A 39 5.94 -8.49 -19.14
CA SER A 39 6.89 -9.58 -19.02
C SER A 39 6.71 -10.50 -20.24
N GLY A 40 7.79 -10.82 -20.96
CA GLY A 40 7.74 -11.70 -22.14
C GLY A 40 7.37 -13.16 -21.82
N GLN A 41 6.93 -13.45 -20.59
CA GLN A 41 6.58 -14.78 -20.13
C GLN A 41 5.17 -15.15 -20.60
N LYS A 42 5.09 -16.13 -21.51
CA LYS A 42 3.86 -16.59 -22.16
C LYS A 42 2.76 -17.11 -21.22
N ASN A 43 3.05 -17.36 -19.93
CA ASN A 43 2.14 -18.01 -18.98
C ASN A 43 1.84 -17.20 -17.70
N SER A 44 2.13 -15.89 -17.64
CA SER A 44 1.87 -15.09 -16.43
C SER A 44 0.50 -14.37 -16.49
N SER A 45 -0.60 -15.12 -16.36
CA SER A 45 -1.91 -14.48 -16.16
C SER A 45 -2.04 -13.94 -14.74
N PHE A 46 -2.80 -12.86 -14.54
CA PHE A 46 -3.13 -12.41 -13.19
C PHE A 46 -4.15 -13.35 -12.53
N LEU A 47 -4.25 -13.30 -11.20
CA LEU A 47 -5.27 -14.02 -10.46
C LEU A 47 -6.68 -13.60 -10.91
N SER A 48 -7.49 -14.60 -11.23
CA SER A 48 -8.92 -14.47 -11.49
C SER A 48 -9.70 -14.18 -10.20
N VAL A 49 -10.95 -13.73 -10.31
CA VAL A 49 -11.81 -13.48 -9.15
C VAL A 49 -12.01 -14.75 -8.27
N PRO A 50 -12.23 -15.95 -8.83
CA PRO A 50 -12.29 -17.18 -8.03
C PRO A 50 -10.98 -17.49 -7.27
N GLU A 51 -9.83 -17.32 -7.92
CA GLU A 51 -8.52 -17.49 -7.27
C GLU A 51 -8.33 -16.47 -6.14
N ILE A 52 -8.68 -15.20 -6.37
CA ILE A 52 -8.66 -14.14 -5.34
C ILE A 52 -9.56 -14.52 -4.15
N LYS A 53 -10.77 -15.02 -4.41
CA LYS A 53 -11.71 -15.44 -3.36
C LYS A 53 -11.07 -16.48 -2.42
N ARG A 54 -10.37 -17.48 -2.97
CA ARG A 54 -9.70 -18.53 -2.17
C ARG A 54 -8.55 -18.00 -1.34
N VAL A 55 -7.72 -17.13 -1.93
CA VAL A 55 -6.66 -16.44 -1.18
C VAL A 55 -7.27 -15.64 -0.01
N VAL A 56 -8.27 -14.82 -0.30
CA VAL A 56 -8.89 -13.93 0.70
C VAL A 56 -9.54 -14.75 1.82
N LYS A 57 -10.24 -15.84 1.49
CA LYS A 57 -10.85 -16.75 2.47
C LYS A 57 -9.81 -17.37 3.41
N ALA A 58 -8.74 -17.96 2.89
CA ALA A 58 -7.69 -18.59 3.70
C ALA A 58 -7.03 -17.59 4.67
N PHE A 59 -6.82 -16.34 4.23
CA PHE A 59 -6.30 -15.29 5.09
C PHE A 59 -7.30 -14.85 6.16
N ALA A 60 -8.58 -14.70 5.80
CA ALA A 60 -9.65 -14.32 6.73
C ALA A 60 -9.84 -15.36 7.83
N ASP A 61 -9.87 -16.65 7.47
CA ASP A 61 -10.00 -17.77 8.41
C ASP A 61 -8.79 -17.88 9.36
N CYS A 62 -7.66 -17.26 8.99
CA CYS A 62 -6.45 -17.15 9.79
C CYS A 62 -6.25 -15.77 10.44
N GLY A 63 -7.33 -15.02 10.67
CA GLY A 63 -7.34 -13.78 11.46
C GLY A 63 -6.99 -12.50 10.72
N THR A 64 -6.84 -12.54 9.39
CA THR A 64 -6.73 -11.30 8.60
C THR A 64 -8.07 -10.58 8.58
N SER A 65 -8.11 -9.33 9.03
CA SER A 65 -9.34 -8.51 9.05
C SER A 65 -9.30 -7.31 8.11
N LYS A 66 -8.13 -7.04 7.50
CA LYS A 66 -7.93 -5.93 6.58
C LYS A 66 -7.23 -6.38 5.32
N ILE A 67 -7.80 -5.99 4.18
CA ILE A 67 -7.21 -6.26 2.87
C ILE A 67 -7.05 -4.95 2.13
N ARG A 68 -5.82 -4.70 1.64
CA ARG A 68 -5.54 -3.62 0.70
C ARG A 68 -5.34 -4.18 -0.69
N ILE A 69 -6.26 -3.87 -1.58
CA ILE A 69 -6.16 -4.17 -3.00
C ILE A 69 -5.27 -3.11 -3.65
N THR A 70 -4.26 -3.55 -4.38
CA THR A 70 -3.22 -2.71 -4.99
C THR A 70 -2.81 -3.32 -6.32
N GLY A 71 -1.79 -2.77 -6.97
CA GLY A 71 -1.14 -3.40 -8.10
C GLY A 71 0.11 -2.64 -8.50
N GLY A 72 0.31 -2.51 -9.81
CA GLY A 72 0.50 -1.19 -10.43
C GLY A 72 -0.73 -0.32 -10.13
N GLU A 73 -1.57 -0.06 -11.14
CA GLU A 73 -2.84 0.66 -10.93
C GLU A 73 -4.03 -0.32 -10.94
N PRO A 74 -4.62 -0.64 -9.76
CA PRO A 74 -5.67 -1.67 -9.67
C PRO A 74 -6.91 -1.31 -10.48
N SER A 75 -7.26 -0.02 -10.61
CA SER A 75 -8.44 0.40 -11.35
C SER A 75 -8.36 0.15 -12.86
N LEU A 76 -7.20 -0.25 -13.41
CA LEU A 76 -7.08 -0.64 -14.81
C LEU A 76 -7.78 -1.97 -15.11
N ARG A 77 -7.93 -2.85 -14.11
CA ARG A 77 -8.70 -4.08 -14.24
C ARG A 77 -10.18 -3.79 -14.43
N LYS A 78 -10.77 -4.40 -15.46
CA LYS A 78 -12.21 -4.23 -15.76
C LYS A 78 -13.11 -4.81 -14.66
N ASP A 79 -12.66 -5.89 -14.04
CA ASP A 79 -13.31 -6.61 -12.95
C ASP A 79 -12.95 -6.04 -11.56
N PHE A 80 -12.33 -4.85 -11.47
CA PHE A 80 -11.94 -4.27 -10.18
C PHE A 80 -13.11 -4.10 -9.18
N PRO A 81 -14.31 -3.63 -9.58
CA PRO A 81 -15.47 -3.60 -8.68
C PRO A 81 -15.87 -4.99 -8.16
N GLU A 82 -15.77 -6.03 -8.99
CA GLU A 82 -16.08 -7.41 -8.60
C GLU A 82 -15.04 -7.96 -7.59
N ILE A 83 -13.77 -7.59 -7.76
CA ILE A 83 -12.71 -7.92 -6.78
C ILE A 83 -13.00 -7.24 -5.44
N ILE A 84 -13.35 -5.94 -5.44
CA ILE A 84 -13.72 -5.22 -4.20
C ILE A 84 -14.87 -5.95 -3.51
N HIS A 85 -15.94 -6.29 -4.26
CA HIS A 85 -17.09 -6.99 -3.73
C HIS A 85 -16.74 -8.37 -3.17
N THR A 86 -15.89 -9.14 -3.86
CA THR A 86 -15.41 -10.44 -3.41
C THR A 86 -14.67 -10.33 -2.08
N VAL A 87 -13.80 -9.32 -1.94
CA VAL A 87 -13.06 -9.06 -0.70
C VAL A 87 -14.01 -8.60 0.41
N ALA A 88 -14.94 -7.69 0.12
CA ALA A 88 -15.86 -7.10 1.09
C ALA A 88 -16.91 -8.10 1.61
N SER A 89 -17.32 -9.06 0.78
CA SER A 89 -18.29 -10.09 1.14
C SER A 89 -17.69 -11.28 1.90
N THR A 90 -16.36 -11.32 2.08
CA THR A 90 -15.70 -12.41 2.79
C THR A 90 -15.85 -12.23 4.31
N PRO A 91 -16.45 -13.19 5.04
CA PRO A 91 -16.56 -13.14 6.49
C PRO A 91 -15.19 -12.96 7.17
N GLY A 92 -15.15 -12.14 8.23
CA GLY A 92 -13.91 -11.80 8.95
C GLY A 92 -13.16 -10.60 8.38
N ILE A 93 -13.41 -10.20 7.13
CA ILE A 93 -12.85 -8.96 6.57
C ILE A 93 -13.69 -7.76 6.99
N GLU A 94 -13.09 -6.88 7.77
CA GLU A 94 -13.73 -5.65 8.29
C GLU A 94 -13.36 -4.41 7.45
N LYS A 95 -12.15 -4.38 6.91
CA LYS A 95 -11.59 -3.22 6.21
C LYS A 95 -11.09 -3.57 4.83
N VAL A 96 -11.85 -3.16 3.81
CA VAL A 96 -11.42 -3.22 2.40
C VAL A 96 -10.85 -1.87 1.99
N ALA A 97 -9.56 -1.85 1.67
CA ALA A 97 -8.84 -0.66 1.26
C ALA A 97 -8.30 -0.78 -0.16
N THR A 98 -8.09 0.34 -0.85
CA THR A 98 -7.29 0.35 -2.07
C THR A 98 -6.20 1.42 -2.05
N THR A 99 -5.12 1.18 -2.79
CA THR A 99 -4.14 2.22 -3.15
C THR A 99 -4.21 2.43 -4.66
N THR A 100 -4.39 3.69 -5.08
CA THR A 100 -4.52 4.09 -6.49
C THR A 100 -3.75 5.39 -6.74
N ASN A 101 -3.33 5.62 -7.97
CA ASN A 101 -2.84 6.91 -8.44
C ASN A 101 -3.97 7.94 -8.69
N GLY A 102 -5.23 7.52 -8.55
CA GLY A 102 -6.41 8.39 -8.63
C GLY A 102 -6.96 8.60 -10.05
N TYR A 103 -6.32 8.04 -11.09
CA TYR A 103 -6.67 8.28 -12.49
C TYR A 103 -8.15 8.05 -12.85
N ARG A 104 -8.81 7.06 -12.22
CA ARG A 104 -10.24 6.74 -12.45
C ARG A 104 -11.18 7.18 -11.34
N MET A 105 -10.66 7.82 -10.28
CA MET A 105 -11.46 8.08 -9.07
C MET A 105 -12.67 8.95 -9.33
N GLU A 106 -12.51 10.08 -10.02
CA GLU A 106 -13.63 11.02 -10.32
C GLU A 106 -14.83 10.30 -10.96
N LYS A 107 -14.58 9.28 -11.79
CA LYS A 107 -15.61 8.55 -12.54
C LYS A 107 -16.12 7.30 -11.83
N GLN A 108 -15.29 6.62 -11.03
CA GLN A 108 -15.58 5.26 -10.56
C GLN A 108 -15.63 5.10 -9.04
N VAL A 109 -15.21 6.10 -8.25
CA VAL A 109 -15.11 5.95 -6.80
C VAL A 109 -16.47 5.65 -6.13
N GLY A 110 -17.57 6.14 -6.70
CA GLY A 110 -18.93 5.77 -6.28
C GLY A 110 -19.20 4.27 -6.44
N GLN A 111 -18.90 3.71 -7.62
CA GLN A 111 -19.03 2.27 -7.86
C GLN A 111 -18.15 1.43 -6.92
N TRP A 112 -16.95 1.93 -6.58
CA TRP A 112 -16.08 1.24 -5.63
C TRP A 112 -16.66 1.25 -4.22
N ARG A 113 -17.28 2.37 -3.81
CA ARG A 113 -17.99 2.48 -2.54
C ARG A 113 -19.17 1.49 -2.47
N ASP A 114 -19.98 1.45 -3.53
CA ASP A 114 -21.12 0.53 -3.65
C ASP A 114 -20.70 -0.94 -3.62
N ALA A 115 -19.53 -1.26 -4.18
CA ALA A 115 -18.95 -2.59 -4.13
C ALA A 115 -18.44 -3.00 -2.72
N GLY A 116 -18.43 -2.09 -1.74
CA GLY A 116 -18.02 -2.35 -0.37
C GLY A 116 -16.63 -1.82 -0.01
N LEU A 117 -16.02 -0.95 -0.83
CA LEU A 117 -14.77 -0.30 -0.47
C LEU A 117 -14.98 0.63 0.73
N THR A 118 -14.15 0.47 1.74
CA THR A 118 -14.26 1.23 3.00
C THR A 118 -13.19 2.30 3.16
N HIS A 119 -12.00 2.11 2.55
CA HIS A 119 -10.88 3.03 2.70
C HIS A 119 -10.16 3.25 1.37
N ILE A 120 -9.72 4.48 1.11
CA ILE A 120 -8.94 4.83 -0.09
C ILE A 120 -7.62 5.48 0.32
N ASN A 121 -6.54 5.03 -0.32
CA ASN A 121 -5.27 5.72 -0.36
C ASN A 121 -4.98 6.21 -1.78
N VAL A 122 -4.70 7.49 -1.93
CA VAL A 122 -4.34 8.11 -3.20
C VAL A 122 -2.88 8.54 -3.17
N SER A 123 -2.10 8.20 -4.18
CA SER A 123 -0.73 8.72 -4.32
C SER A 123 -0.77 10.10 -4.96
N VAL A 124 -0.32 11.13 -4.24
CA VAL A 124 -0.25 12.52 -4.72
C VAL A 124 1.06 13.12 -4.24
N ASP A 125 2.12 12.96 -5.03
CA ASP A 125 3.48 13.30 -4.57
C ASP A 125 3.77 14.82 -4.54
N SER A 126 2.86 15.66 -5.02
CA SER A 126 2.98 17.12 -5.01
C SER A 126 1.62 17.79 -5.16
N LEU A 127 1.44 18.94 -4.53
CA LEU A 127 0.28 19.83 -4.76
C LEU A 127 0.51 20.85 -5.88
N ASP A 128 1.75 20.98 -6.37
CA ASP A 128 2.06 21.68 -7.62
C ASP A 128 1.91 20.73 -8.81
N SER A 129 1.18 21.15 -9.85
CA SER A 129 0.86 20.30 -11.00
C SER A 129 2.06 19.98 -11.88
N ARG A 130 3.06 20.88 -11.93
CA ARG A 130 4.29 20.65 -12.72
C ARG A 130 5.18 19.64 -12.01
N MET A 131 5.37 19.80 -10.71
CA MET A 131 6.11 18.85 -9.89
C MET A 131 5.41 17.49 -9.83
N PHE A 132 4.07 17.45 -9.75
CA PHE A 132 3.29 16.22 -9.88
C PHE A 132 3.59 15.51 -11.21
N HIS A 133 3.56 16.25 -12.33
CA HIS A 133 3.86 15.68 -13.64
C HIS A 133 5.32 15.20 -13.74
N GLN A 134 6.27 15.97 -13.21
CA GLN A 134 7.69 15.60 -13.18
C GLN A 134 7.92 14.30 -12.41
N ILE A 135 7.22 14.10 -11.29
CA ILE A 135 7.36 12.89 -10.47
C ILE A 135 6.66 11.70 -11.10
N THR A 136 5.42 11.88 -11.59
CA THR A 136 4.53 10.78 -11.99
C THR A 136 4.61 10.41 -13.48
N GLY A 137 5.17 11.30 -14.31
CA GLY A 137 5.17 11.19 -15.76
C GLY A 137 3.83 11.54 -16.43
N GLU A 138 2.79 11.86 -15.66
CA GLU A 138 1.41 12.02 -16.17
C GLU A 138 0.80 13.36 -15.73
N ASN A 139 0.20 14.09 -16.68
CA ASN A 139 -0.42 15.38 -16.39
C ASN A 139 -1.89 15.17 -15.96
N LYS A 140 -2.07 14.63 -14.74
CA LYS A 140 -3.37 14.19 -14.20
C LYS A 140 -3.73 14.79 -12.84
N PHE A 141 -2.97 15.79 -12.39
CA PHE A 141 -3.15 16.39 -11.07
C PHE A 141 -4.60 16.82 -10.83
N THR A 142 -5.18 17.61 -11.74
CA THR A 142 -6.54 18.13 -11.59
C THR A 142 -7.58 17.03 -11.46
N GLU A 143 -7.52 15.99 -12.29
CA GLU A 143 -8.43 14.85 -12.23
C GLU A 143 -8.29 14.04 -10.94
N VAL A 144 -7.05 13.86 -10.45
CA VAL A 144 -6.79 13.17 -9.17
C VAL A 144 -7.39 13.96 -8.00
N MET A 145 -7.21 15.28 -7.98
CA MET A 145 -7.78 16.14 -6.93
C MET A 145 -9.31 16.12 -6.94
N ARG A 146 -9.94 16.18 -8.12
CA ARG A 146 -11.40 15.99 -8.27
C ARG A 146 -11.84 14.60 -7.82
N GLY A 147 -11.03 13.58 -8.06
CA GLY A 147 -11.27 12.23 -7.55
C GLY A 147 -11.29 12.15 -6.03
N ILE A 148 -10.38 12.86 -5.35
CA ILE A 148 -10.35 12.97 -3.88
C ILE A 148 -11.61 13.68 -3.38
N ASP A 149 -11.98 14.81 -3.98
CA ASP A 149 -13.20 15.52 -3.59
C ASP A 149 -14.44 14.64 -3.84
N LYS A 150 -14.49 13.90 -4.96
CA LYS A 150 -15.57 12.95 -5.26
C LYS A 150 -15.66 11.82 -4.25
N ALA A 151 -14.54 11.35 -3.71
CA ALA A 151 -14.54 10.34 -2.65
C ALA A 151 -15.30 10.83 -1.41
N PHE A 152 -15.11 12.10 -1.01
CA PHE A 152 -15.89 12.68 0.08
C PHE A 152 -17.37 12.81 -0.27
N GLU A 153 -17.71 13.22 -1.50
CA GLU A 153 -19.11 13.32 -1.95
C GLU A 153 -19.87 11.98 -1.89
N VAL A 154 -19.20 10.86 -2.16
CA VAL A 154 -19.80 9.52 -2.12
C VAL A 154 -19.73 8.87 -0.72
N GLY A 155 -19.32 9.64 0.30
CA GLY A 155 -19.43 9.23 1.70
C GLY A 155 -18.21 8.51 2.29
N PHE A 156 -17.00 8.69 1.74
CA PHE A 156 -15.79 8.33 2.47
C PHE A 156 -15.52 9.36 3.57
N GLU A 157 -15.43 8.92 4.82
CA GLU A 157 -15.20 9.81 5.98
C GLU A 157 -13.77 10.36 6.04
N GLN A 158 -12.80 9.59 5.51
CA GLN A 158 -11.40 9.97 5.47
C GLN A 158 -10.76 9.43 4.18
N VAL A 159 -9.95 10.26 3.52
CA VAL A 159 -9.07 9.83 2.42
C VAL A 159 -7.62 9.87 2.90
N LYS A 160 -6.87 8.80 2.64
CA LYS A 160 -5.42 8.79 2.90
C LYS A 160 -4.69 9.26 1.66
N VAL A 161 -3.72 10.14 1.82
CA VAL A 161 -2.89 10.62 0.71
C VAL A 161 -1.46 10.24 0.99
N ASN A 162 -0.83 9.50 0.10
CA ASN A 162 0.57 9.12 0.21
C ASN A 162 1.44 10.07 -0.63
N VAL A 163 2.54 10.52 -0.05
CA VAL A 163 3.58 11.34 -0.66
C VAL A 163 4.91 10.64 -0.43
N VAL A 164 5.62 10.24 -1.49
CA VAL A 164 7.01 9.79 -1.36
C VAL A 164 7.89 11.01 -1.20
N LEU A 165 8.51 11.14 -0.03
CA LEU A 165 9.32 12.30 0.33
C LEU A 165 10.67 12.24 -0.40
N MET A 166 10.93 13.24 -1.22
CA MET A 166 12.14 13.35 -2.03
C MET A 166 12.78 14.73 -1.85
N LYS A 167 14.06 14.71 -1.49
CA LYS A 167 14.93 15.88 -1.42
C LYS A 167 14.95 16.60 -2.75
N ASP A 168 14.98 17.92 -2.73
CA ASP A 168 15.05 18.81 -3.91
C ASP A 168 13.87 18.69 -4.89
N LEU A 169 12.84 17.89 -4.57
CA LEU A 169 11.59 17.78 -5.32
C LEU A 169 10.41 18.31 -4.49
N ASN A 170 9.86 17.50 -3.57
CA ASN A 170 8.65 17.84 -2.81
C ASN A 170 8.89 18.05 -1.31
N SER A 171 10.11 17.86 -0.82
CA SER A 171 10.43 17.97 0.63
C SER A 171 10.12 19.32 1.27
N GLN A 172 10.02 20.39 0.48
CA GLN A 172 9.68 21.74 0.96
C GLN A 172 8.17 22.02 0.97
N GLU A 173 7.33 21.10 0.49
CA GLU A 173 5.88 21.32 0.33
C GLU A 173 5.07 21.10 1.63
N LEU A 174 5.71 20.72 2.73
CA LEU A 174 5.03 20.48 4.01
C LEU A 174 4.06 21.63 4.41
N PRO A 175 4.41 22.93 4.29
CA PRO A 175 3.48 24.02 4.61
C PRO A 175 2.22 24.02 3.72
N ALA A 176 2.37 23.75 2.41
CA ALA A 176 1.24 23.69 1.48
C ALA A 176 0.31 22.51 1.81
N PHE A 177 0.90 21.36 2.11
CA PHE A 177 0.19 20.18 2.56
C PHE A 177 -0.55 20.39 3.89
N LEU A 178 0.10 21.01 4.88
CA LEU A 178 -0.53 21.38 6.15
C LEU A 178 -1.75 22.28 5.92
N ASN A 179 -1.60 23.31 5.09
CA ASN A 179 -2.72 24.19 4.75
C ASN A 179 -3.87 23.42 4.08
N TRP A 180 -3.55 22.51 3.16
CA TRP A 180 -4.56 21.73 2.44
C TRP A 180 -5.37 20.79 3.35
N ILE A 181 -4.72 20.13 4.32
CA ILE A 181 -5.41 19.19 5.21
C ILE A 181 -6.08 19.86 6.42
N LYS A 182 -5.90 21.17 6.63
CA LYS A 182 -6.45 21.88 7.79
C LYS A 182 -7.95 21.66 7.94
N ASP A 183 -8.70 21.84 6.85
CA ASP A 183 -10.17 21.78 6.84
C ASP A 183 -10.73 20.52 6.17
N LYS A 184 -9.86 19.57 5.80
CA LYS A 184 -10.25 18.33 5.11
C LYS A 184 -9.89 17.11 5.97
N PRO A 185 -10.76 16.08 6.05
CA PRO A 185 -10.44 14.84 6.74
C PRO A 185 -9.50 13.97 5.88
N ILE A 186 -8.29 14.49 5.66
CA ILE A 186 -7.23 13.82 4.91
C ILE A 186 -6.16 13.39 5.90
N GLN A 187 -5.83 12.09 5.88
CA GLN A 187 -4.62 11.62 6.54
C GLN A 187 -3.50 11.60 5.51
N LEU A 188 -2.69 12.66 5.50
CA LEU A 188 -1.51 12.78 4.66
C LEU A 188 -0.41 11.88 5.20
N ARG A 189 0.33 11.18 4.34
CA ARG A 189 1.39 10.26 4.73
C ARG A 189 2.64 10.55 3.94
N PHE A 190 3.67 11.04 4.62
CA PHE A 190 5.00 11.11 4.06
C PHE A 190 5.69 9.75 4.23
N ILE A 191 6.21 9.23 3.12
CA ILE A 191 6.91 7.96 3.05
C ILE A 191 8.33 8.29 2.65
N GLU A 192 9.32 7.92 3.46
CA GLU A 192 10.72 8.08 3.03
C GLU A 192 10.96 7.25 1.77
N LEU A 193 11.67 7.84 0.80
CA LEU A 193 12.08 7.13 -0.40
C LEU A 193 12.82 5.84 0.00
N MET A 194 12.37 4.71 -0.51
CA MET A 194 12.95 3.40 -0.22
C MET A 194 13.91 3.01 -1.34
N LYS A 195 15.06 2.46 -0.95
CA LYS A 195 16.01 1.85 -1.89
C LYS A 195 15.40 0.56 -2.47
N THR A 196 15.29 0.48 -3.79
CA THR A 196 14.86 -0.72 -4.54
C THR A 196 15.86 -0.98 -5.65
N GLY A 197 15.97 -2.23 -6.14
CA GLY A 197 17.07 -2.64 -7.03
C GLY A 197 17.24 -1.78 -8.30
N GLU A 198 16.15 -1.26 -8.87
CA GLU A 198 16.21 -0.39 -10.08
C GLU A 198 16.39 1.11 -9.77
N MET A 199 16.42 1.53 -8.49
CA MET A 199 16.28 2.94 -8.06
C MET A 199 17.44 3.44 -7.18
N ASP A 200 18.60 2.78 -7.20
CA ASP A 200 19.74 3.12 -6.35
C ASP A 200 20.23 4.57 -6.55
N GLU A 201 20.41 5.02 -7.79
CA GLU A 201 20.86 6.39 -8.09
C GLU A 201 19.86 7.45 -7.63
N LEU A 202 18.56 7.18 -7.80
CA LEU A 202 17.49 8.08 -7.35
C LEU A 202 17.50 8.17 -5.82
N PHE A 203 17.67 7.04 -5.13
CA PHE A 203 17.76 6.99 -3.68
C PHE A 203 18.95 7.80 -3.17
N ASP A 204 20.16 7.54 -3.67
CA ASP A 204 21.37 8.23 -3.20
C ASP A 204 21.28 9.75 -3.41
N LYS A 205 20.60 10.19 -4.46
CA LYS A 205 20.42 11.61 -4.77
C LYS A 205 19.29 12.28 -3.97
N HIS A 206 18.14 11.62 -3.84
CA HIS A 206 16.90 12.24 -3.39
C HIS A 206 16.39 11.75 -2.03
N HIS A 207 17.04 10.76 -1.40
CA HIS A 207 16.62 10.30 -0.08
C HIS A 207 16.75 11.40 0.98
N VAL A 208 15.72 11.54 1.81
CA VAL A 208 15.71 12.38 3.01
C VAL A 208 14.83 11.73 4.07
N SER A 209 15.26 11.79 5.33
CA SER A 209 14.50 11.22 6.44
C SER A 209 13.33 12.12 6.85
N GLY A 210 12.22 11.49 7.25
CA GLY A 210 11.05 12.13 7.85
C GLY A 210 11.27 12.63 9.28
N VAL A 211 12.43 12.36 9.90
CA VAL A 211 12.76 12.80 11.27
C VAL A 211 12.66 14.32 11.42
N ALA A 212 13.10 15.08 10.42
CA ALA A 212 12.99 16.54 10.43
C ALA A 212 11.52 17.00 10.47
N ILE A 213 10.66 16.35 9.67
CA ILE A 213 9.21 16.61 9.66
C ILE A 213 8.62 16.25 11.02
N ARG A 214 8.96 15.08 11.60
CA ARG A 214 8.50 14.70 12.94
C ARG A 214 8.82 15.75 13.99
N ASN A 215 10.08 16.20 14.04
CA ASN A 215 10.53 17.17 15.02
C ASN A 215 9.80 18.51 14.85
N GLN A 216 9.57 18.93 13.60
CA GLN A 216 8.77 20.10 13.30
C GLN A 216 7.31 19.94 13.76
N LEU A 217 6.67 18.80 13.51
CA LEU A 217 5.30 18.54 13.97
C LEU A 217 5.20 18.63 15.50
N ILE A 218 6.10 17.95 16.22
CA ILE A 218 6.12 17.97 17.69
C ILE A 218 6.35 19.38 18.23
N ALA A 219 7.31 20.12 17.66
CA ALA A 219 7.58 21.50 18.05
C ALA A 219 6.39 22.45 17.82
N ASN A 220 5.49 22.10 16.91
CA ASN A 220 4.27 22.84 16.59
C ASN A 220 3.01 22.19 17.19
N GLY A 221 3.14 21.43 18.29
CA GLY A 221 1.99 20.97 19.09
C GLY A 221 1.25 19.74 18.57
N TRP A 222 1.77 19.04 17.55
CA TRP A 222 1.16 17.80 17.07
C TRP A 222 1.44 16.64 18.03
N LEU A 223 0.45 15.80 18.25
CA LEU A 223 0.49 14.68 19.19
C LEU A 223 0.49 13.34 18.46
N LEU A 224 1.33 12.40 18.90
CA LEU A 224 1.37 11.05 18.36
C LEU A 224 0.11 10.26 18.77
N LYS A 225 -0.63 9.76 17.78
CA LYS A 225 -1.82 8.93 17.93
C LYS A 225 -1.43 7.49 18.25
N VAL A 226 -2.14 6.87 19.19
CA VAL A 226 -1.98 5.46 19.54
C VAL A 226 -2.41 4.57 18.37
N LYS A 227 -1.58 3.57 18.03
CA LYS A 227 -1.85 2.63 16.93
C LYS A 227 -2.90 1.59 17.32
N ALA A 228 -3.80 1.27 16.40
CA ALA A 228 -4.66 0.11 16.47
C ALA A 228 -3.95 -1.16 15.93
N VAL A 229 -4.48 -2.34 16.25
CA VAL A 229 -3.88 -3.64 15.89
C VAL A 229 -3.78 -3.85 14.36
N ASN A 230 -4.73 -3.33 13.58
CA ASN A 230 -4.73 -3.41 12.11
C ASN A 230 -4.19 -2.14 11.41
N ASP A 231 -3.53 -1.24 12.16
CA ASP A 231 -2.85 -0.10 11.56
C ASP A 231 -1.59 -0.52 10.80
N GLY A 232 -1.24 0.33 9.84
CA GLY A 232 0.01 0.18 9.10
C GLY A 232 1.21 0.72 9.88
N PRO A 233 2.37 0.86 9.22
CA PRO A 233 3.60 1.25 9.89
C PRO A 233 3.63 2.72 10.33
N ALA A 234 2.78 3.57 9.75
CA ALA A 234 2.83 5.02 9.92
C ALA A 234 2.74 5.44 11.41
N GLN A 235 3.64 6.33 11.82
CA GLN A 235 3.47 7.14 13.03
C GLN A 235 2.50 8.27 12.70
N VAL A 236 1.27 8.22 13.21
CA VAL A 236 0.22 9.20 12.88
C VAL A 236 0.17 10.27 13.95
N PHE A 237 0.20 11.53 13.54
CA PHE A 237 0.14 12.72 14.36
C PHE A 237 -1.18 13.45 14.13
N VAL A 238 -1.75 13.99 15.20
CA VAL A 238 -3.00 14.77 15.20
C VAL A 238 -2.79 16.12 15.88
N HIS A 239 -3.58 17.12 15.51
CA HIS A 239 -3.54 18.45 16.11
C HIS A 239 -4.97 19.02 16.23
N PRO A 240 -5.35 19.67 17.36
CA PRO A 240 -6.72 20.15 17.57
C PRO A 240 -7.21 21.13 16.50
N ASP A 241 -6.33 21.96 15.96
CA ASP A 241 -6.66 22.93 14.90
C ASP A 241 -6.81 22.33 13.49
N TYR A 242 -6.66 21.01 13.33
CA TYR A 242 -6.68 20.33 12.04
C TYR A 242 -7.73 19.22 12.03
N LYS A 243 -8.55 19.18 10.98
CA LYS A 243 -9.39 18.02 10.67
C LYS A 243 -8.57 16.86 10.10
N GLY A 244 -7.48 17.18 9.40
CA GLY A 244 -6.54 16.22 8.84
C GLY A 244 -5.55 15.67 9.85
N GLU A 245 -4.84 14.61 9.43
CA GLU A 245 -3.81 13.94 10.22
C GLU A 245 -2.53 13.81 9.38
N ILE A 246 -1.36 13.71 10.03
CA ILE A 246 -0.09 13.47 9.33
C ILE A 246 0.53 12.15 9.78
N GLY A 247 0.75 11.24 8.86
CA GLY A 247 1.48 9.98 9.05
C GLY A 247 2.90 10.07 8.52
N LEU A 248 3.85 9.50 9.25
CA LEU A 248 5.23 9.32 8.79
C LEU A 248 5.54 7.82 8.68
N ILE A 249 5.96 7.38 7.49
CA ILE A 249 6.41 6.01 7.23
C ILE A 249 7.92 6.09 6.98
N MET A 250 8.68 5.74 8.02
CA MET A 250 10.14 5.84 8.05
C MET A 250 10.75 4.43 8.18
N PRO A 251 10.88 3.68 7.06
CA PRO A 251 11.37 2.29 7.06
C PRO A 251 12.81 2.14 7.54
N TYR A 252 13.59 3.22 7.59
CA TYR A 252 14.96 3.20 8.09
C TYR A 252 15.05 3.38 9.62
N GLU A 253 13.93 3.64 10.30
CA GLU A 253 13.94 3.71 11.76
C GLU A 253 14.21 2.35 12.40
N LYS A 254 14.85 2.43 13.57
CA LYS A 254 14.99 1.29 14.46
C LYS A 254 13.61 0.70 14.78
N ASP A 255 13.54 -0.61 14.88
CA ASP A 255 12.36 -1.35 15.34
C ASP A 255 11.11 -1.25 14.43
N PHE A 256 11.25 -0.69 13.22
CA PHE A 256 10.15 -0.58 12.23
C PHE A 256 9.41 -1.90 11.97
N CYS A 257 10.12 -3.02 12.02
CA CYS A 257 9.59 -4.36 11.73
C CYS A 257 8.99 -5.09 12.93
N GLU A 258 9.20 -4.62 14.16
CA GLU A 258 8.74 -5.31 15.38
C GLU A 258 7.21 -5.44 15.42
N SER A 259 6.52 -4.38 15.01
CA SER A 259 5.06 -4.34 14.93
C SER A 259 4.50 -4.69 13.55
N CYS A 260 5.29 -5.34 12.68
CA CYS A 260 4.84 -5.67 11.33
C CYS A 260 3.74 -6.74 11.35
N ASN A 261 2.54 -6.35 10.92
CA ASN A 261 1.34 -7.18 10.85
C ASN A 261 0.91 -7.50 9.40
N ARG A 262 1.86 -7.41 8.45
CA ARG A 262 1.57 -7.42 7.00
C ARG A 262 2.16 -8.59 6.25
N LEU A 263 1.36 -9.15 5.35
CA LEU A 263 1.77 -10.05 4.28
C LEU A 263 1.35 -9.50 2.92
N ARG A 264 1.98 -9.99 1.85
CA ARG A 264 1.73 -9.54 0.48
C ARG A 264 1.48 -10.74 -0.41
N VAL A 265 0.52 -10.63 -1.32
CA VAL A 265 0.32 -11.58 -2.43
C VAL A 265 0.45 -10.81 -3.74
N SER A 266 1.31 -11.29 -4.63
CA SER A 266 1.52 -10.69 -5.96
C SER A 266 0.32 -10.94 -6.88
N ALA A 267 0.25 -10.20 -7.99
CA ALA A 267 -0.79 -10.36 -9.01
C ALA A 267 -0.82 -11.76 -9.65
N THR A 268 0.27 -12.52 -9.54
CA THR A 268 0.42 -13.87 -10.09
C THR A 268 0.27 -14.97 -9.05
N GLY A 269 -0.01 -14.63 -7.77
CA GLY A 269 -0.23 -15.61 -6.71
C GLY A 269 1.02 -16.03 -5.95
N LYS A 270 2.00 -15.12 -5.78
CA LYS A 270 3.17 -15.36 -4.93
C LYS A 270 3.01 -14.71 -3.57
N LEU A 271 3.23 -15.46 -2.50
CA LEU A 271 3.34 -14.92 -1.14
C LEU A 271 4.70 -14.24 -0.97
N HIS A 272 4.68 -12.99 -0.55
CA HIS A 272 5.87 -12.27 -0.09
C HIS A 272 5.70 -11.92 1.39
N LEU A 273 6.65 -12.39 2.19
CA LEU A 273 6.67 -12.12 3.63
C LEU A 273 7.08 -10.68 3.94
N CYS A 274 7.82 -10.02 3.04
CA CYS A 274 8.30 -8.65 3.18
C CYS A 274 8.26 -7.92 1.84
N LEU A 275 8.27 -6.59 1.86
CA LEU A 275 8.50 -5.77 0.67
C LEU A 275 9.93 -5.91 0.12
N PHE A 276 10.90 -6.20 0.99
CA PHE A 276 12.33 -6.32 0.67
C PHE A 276 12.83 -7.75 0.89
N GLY A 277 11.93 -8.73 0.80
CA GLY A 277 12.28 -10.14 0.94
C GLY A 277 12.75 -10.73 -0.39
N ASP A 278 13.45 -11.85 -0.30
CA ASP A 278 13.79 -12.65 -1.47
C ASP A 278 12.60 -13.49 -1.93
N HIS A 279 12.64 -13.92 -3.19
CA HIS A 279 11.75 -14.88 -3.87
C HIS A 279 10.38 -15.17 -3.22
N GLY A 280 9.30 -14.77 -3.88
CA GLY A 280 7.94 -15.10 -3.43
C GLY A 280 7.63 -16.60 -3.52
N VAL A 281 6.83 -17.11 -2.58
CA VAL A 281 6.41 -18.52 -2.52
C VAL A 281 5.18 -18.72 -3.39
N GLU A 282 5.21 -19.70 -4.29
CA GLU A 282 4.05 -20.02 -5.14
C GLU A 282 2.87 -20.47 -4.28
N LEU A 283 1.74 -19.78 -4.43
CA LEU A 283 0.45 -20.19 -3.87
C LEU A 283 -0.52 -20.67 -4.96
N ARG A 284 -0.23 -20.37 -6.24
CA ARG A 284 -1.22 -20.51 -7.31
C ARG A 284 -1.69 -21.95 -7.50
N ASP A 285 -0.79 -22.92 -7.30
CA ASP A 285 -1.09 -24.35 -7.36
C ASP A 285 -2.08 -24.82 -6.27
N LEU A 286 -2.27 -24.05 -5.19
CA LEU A 286 -3.15 -24.36 -4.07
C LEU A 286 -4.42 -23.48 -4.01
N ILE A 287 -4.74 -22.76 -5.08
CA ILE A 287 -5.95 -21.92 -5.19
C ILE A 287 -6.77 -22.27 -6.44
N GLN A 288 -6.59 -23.47 -6.97
CA GLN A 288 -7.33 -23.96 -8.13
C GLN A 288 -8.72 -24.48 -7.72
N GLU A 289 -8.81 -25.12 -6.56
CA GLU A 289 -10.01 -25.77 -6.04
C GLU A 289 -10.25 -25.40 -4.57
N ASP A 290 -11.52 -25.43 -4.15
CA ASP A 290 -11.91 -25.01 -2.79
C ASP A 290 -11.40 -25.98 -1.72
N GLN A 291 -11.20 -27.26 -2.06
CA GLN A 291 -10.70 -28.31 -1.18
C GLN A 291 -9.23 -28.10 -0.76
N GLN A 292 -8.48 -27.26 -1.46
CA GLN A 292 -7.04 -27.02 -1.22
C GLN A 292 -6.79 -26.01 -0.08
N GLU A 293 -7.84 -25.45 0.52
CA GLU A 293 -7.73 -24.38 1.52
C GLU A 293 -6.80 -24.73 2.69
N GLN A 294 -6.90 -25.95 3.23
CA GLN A 294 -6.05 -26.36 4.35
C GLN A 294 -4.57 -26.44 3.93
N GLU A 295 -4.27 -27.00 2.76
CA GLU A 295 -2.91 -27.09 2.23
C GLU A 295 -2.31 -25.69 1.99
N LEU A 296 -3.13 -24.74 1.52
CA LEU A 296 -2.75 -23.35 1.33
C LEU A 296 -2.39 -22.69 2.67
N ILE A 297 -3.25 -22.85 3.68
CA ILE A 297 -3.04 -22.32 5.03
C ILE A 297 -1.76 -22.89 5.63
N ASP A 298 -1.56 -24.20 5.53
CA ASP A 298 -0.38 -24.88 6.07
C ASP A 298 0.90 -24.40 5.38
N ARG A 299 0.87 -24.21 4.05
CA ARG A 299 2.00 -23.64 3.31
C ARG A 299 2.30 -22.21 3.76
N ILE A 300 1.30 -21.34 3.89
CA ILE A 300 1.50 -19.96 4.35
C ILE A 300 2.11 -19.96 5.76
N GLN A 301 1.54 -20.75 6.69
CA GLN A 301 2.00 -20.82 8.07
C GLN A 301 3.43 -21.35 8.18
N ALA A 302 3.80 -22.37 7.38
CA ALA A 302 5.17 -22.87 7.32
C ALA A 302 6.15 -21.79 6.85
N GLN A 303 5.77 -20.96 5.87
CA GLN A 303 6.61 -19.87 5.39
C GLN A 303 6.75 -18.73 6.41
N LEU A 304 5.73 -18.49 7.25
CA LEU A 304 5.88 -17.51 8.33
C LEU A 304 7.00 -17.86 9.30
N GLN A 305 7.34 -19.14 9.44
CA GLN A 305 8.47 -19.58 10.27
C GLN A 305 9.83 -19.22 9.65
N THR A 306 9.90 -18.84 8.37
CA THR A 306 11.13 -18.39 7.72
C THR A 306 11.29 -16.88 7.73
N LYS A 307 10.21 -16.12 8.01
CA LYS A 307 10.21 -14.65 8.03
C LYS A 307 11.31 -14.11 8.95
N SER A 308 12.11 -13.18 8.43
CA SER A 308 13.18 -12.50 9.17
C SER A 308 12.63 -11.53 10.22
N VAL A 309 13.43 -11.23 11.24
CA VAL A 309 13.09 -10.27 12.29
C VAL A 309 12.89 -8.85 11.72
N SER A 310 13.73 -8.46 10.77
CA SER A 310 13.72 -7.15 10.09
C SER A 310 13.95 -7.31 8.60
N HIS A 311 13.79 -6.20 7.85
CA HIS A 311 14.09 -6.13 6.42
C HIS A 311 15.52 -5.69 6.10
N PHE A 312 16.34 -5.33 7.10
CA PHE A 312 17.77 -5.03 6.92
C PHE A 312 18.09 -3.93 5.87
N LEU A 313 17.17 -2.98 5.68
CA LEU A 313 17.39 -1.86 4.73
C LEU A 313 18.53 -0.94 5.22
N HIS A 314 18.73 -0.84 6.52
CA HIS A 314 19.84 -0.09 7.12
C HIS A 314 21.20 -0.69 6.77
N ASP A 315 21.25 -1.98 6.44
CA ASP A 315 22.45 -2.69 5.97
C ASP A 315 22.58 -2.65 4.44
N GLY A 316 21.73 -1.88 3.75
CA GLY A 316 21.71 -1.79 2.29
C GLY A 316 21.03 -2.97 1.59
N ASN A 317 20.37 -3.87 2.32
CA ASN A 317 19.65 -5.00 1.73
C ASN A 317 18.25 -4.57 1.28
N SER A 318 18.07 -4.33 -0.01
CA SER A 318 16.78 -3.98 -0.63
C SER A 318 16.01 -5.21 -1.15
N GLY A 319 16.56 -6.41 -0.99
CA GLY A 319 16.00 -7.66 -1.50
C GLY A 319 15.88 -7.69 -3.03
N MET A 320 15.06 -8.61 -3.53
CA MET A 320 14.87 -8.85 -4.97
C MET A 320 13.68 -8.10 -5.58
N THR A 321 13.11 -7.12 -4.88
CA THR A 321 11.97 -6.35 -5.40
C THR A 321 12.48 -5.37 -6.46
N PRO A 322 12.15 -5.58 -7.76
CA PRO A 322 12.68 -4.75 -8.83
C PRO A 322 12.18 -3.31 -8.71
N ASN A 323 10.86 -3.20 -8.45
CA ASN A 323 10.15 -1.96 -8.23
C ASN A 323 8.91 -2.16 -7.35
N LEU A 324 8.38 -1.05 -6.84
CA LEU A 324 7.24 -1.03 -5.94
C LEU A 324 5.94 -1.52 -6.60
N ALA A 325 5.75 -1.38 -7.91
CA ALA A 325 4.52 -1.82 -8.59
C ALA A 325 4.36 -3.36 -8.59
N SER A 326 5.46 -4.12 -8.62
CA SER A 326 5.45 -5.58 -8.73
C SER A 326 4.66 -6.31 -7.63
N ILE A 327 4.76 -5.82 -6.37
CA ILE A 327 4.12 -6.42 -5.19
C ILE A 327 3.29 -5.40 -4.38
N GLY A 328 2.94 -4.28 -5.02
CA GLY A 328 2.07 -3.24 -4.50
C GLY A 328 2.66 -2.40 -3.36
N GLY A 329 3.62 -1.54 -3.68
CA GLY A 329 4.38 -0.62 -2.82
C GLY A 329 3.66 -0.05 -1.63
#